data_AF-A0A6B8RTQ1-F1
#
_entry.id   AF-A0A6B8RTQ1-F1
#
_cell.length_a   1.000
_cell.length_b   1.000
_cell.length_c   1.000
_cell.angle_alpha   90.00
_cell.angle_beta   90.00
_cell.angle_gamma   90.00
#
_symmetry.space_group_name_H-M   'P 1'
#
loop_
_entity.id
_entity.type
_entity.pdbx_description
1 polymer ?
#
loop_
_entity_poly.entity_id
_entity_poly.type
_entity_poly.pdbx_seq_one_letter_code
_entity_poly.pdbx_strand_id
1 'polypeptide(L)'
;MGGKTNIFDVRQLETIYLESRRFGQKAEASMQRIQLELSTLNDPSFQNELSAEQAISAREAISNMNEVMGVLKETLMSTNIFIEGKLAGAAQLARDKQEVSSTADKFSGFIKHMNLKK
;
A
#
# COMPACT_ATOMS: atom_id res chain seq x y z
N MET A 1 20.70 -27.07 -1.77
CA MET A 1 19.25 -26.80 -1.84
C MET A 1 19.00 -25.50 -1.10
N GLY A 2 18.57 -24.46 -1.81
CA GLY A 2 18.48 -23.09 -1.29
C GLY A 2 17.35 -22.93 -0.27
N GLY A 3 17.71 -22.71 0.99
CA GLY A 3 16.79 -22.22 2.00
C GLY A 3 16.38 -20.80 1.61
N LYS A 4 15.16 -20.66 1.08
CA LYS A 4 14.50 -19.35 1.01
C LYS A 4 14.18 -18.95 2.45
N THR A 5 15.15 -18.34 3.12
CA THR A 5 14.95 -17.72 4.42
C THR A 5 13.84 -16.70 4.23
N ASN A 6 12.67 -16.95 4.82
CA ASN A 6 11.64 -15.92 4.91
C ASN A 6 12.24 -14.79 5.75
N ILE A 7 12.71 -13.74 5.07
CA ILE A 7 13.42 -12.61 5.71
C ILE A 7 12.52 -11.88 6.72
N PHE A 8 11.20 -12.00 6.56
CA PHE A 8 10.20 -11.43 7.45
C PHE A 8 9.34 -12.52 8.08
N ASP A 9 9.03 -12.34 9.37
CA ASP A 9 8.00 -13.14 10.02
C ASP A 9 6.59 -12.68 9.56
N VAL A 10 5.59 -13.51 9.83
CA VAL A 10 4.20 -13.28 9.44
C VAL A 10 3.64 -11.96 9.97
N ARG A 11 3.93 -11.63 11.23
CA ARG A 11 3.44 -10.40 11.89
C ARG A 11 4.11 -9.16 11.31
N GLN A 12 5.39 -9.26 10.92
CA GLN A 12 6.10 -8.20 10.21
C GLN A 12 5.48 -7.96 8.84
N LEU A 13 5.14 -9.01 8.09
CA LEU A 13 4.46 -8.89 6.80
C LEU A 13 3.05 -8.28 6.94
N GLU A 14 2.30 -8.68 7.96
CA GLU A 14 0.98 -8.10 8.26
C GLU A 14 1.10 -6.62 8.64
N THR A 15 2.12 -6.25 9.44
CA THR A 15 2.37 -4.86 9.81
C THR A 15 2.70 -4.01 8.59
N ILE A 16 3.61 -4.48 7.73
CA ILE A 16 3.98 -3.80 6.48
C ILE A 16 2.76 -3.63 5.56
N TYR A 17 1.89 -4.65 5.49
CA TYR A 17 0.66 -4.57 4.71
C TYR A 17 -0.29 -3.48 5.23
N LEU A 18 -0.51 -3.43 6.54
CA LEU A 18 -1.37 -2.41 7.17
C LEU A 18 -0.79 -1.00 7.01
N GLU A 19 0.53 -0.83 7.19
CA GLU A 19 1.21 0.44 6.95
C GLU A 19 1.11 0.88 5.49
N SER A 20 1.27 -0.05 4.55
CA SER A 20 1.10 0.24 3.12
C SER A 20 -0.32 0.75 2.81
N ARG A 21 -1.37 0.13 3.37
CA ARG A 21 -2.75 0.63 3.17
C ARG A 21 -2.95 2.03 3.74
N ARG A 22 -2.43 2.28 4.95
CA ARG A 22 -2.50 3.62 5.57
C ARG A 22 -1.77 4.67 4.75
N PHE A 23 -0.59 4.33 4.25
CA PHE A 23 0.19 5.19 3.36
C PHE A 23 -0.59 5.49 2.08
N GLY A 24 -1.18 4.48 1.43
CA GLY A 24 -2.01 4.64 0.24
C GLY A 24 -3.17 5.59 0.45
N GLN A 25 -3.94 5.42 1.54
CA GLN A 25 -5.04 6.32 1.89
C GLN A 25 -4.59 7.77 2.10
N LYS A 26 -3.46 7.97 2.81
CA LYS A 26 -2.91 9.31 3.05
C LYS A 26 -2.40 9.95 1.76
N ALA A 27 -1.77 9.17 0.89
CA ALA A 27 -1.28 9.63 -0.40
C ALA A 27 -2.46 10.05 -1.29
N GLU A 28 -3.53 9.26 -1.34
CA GLU A 28 -4.73 9.58 -2.12
C GLU A 28 -5.42 10.86 -1.63
N ALA A 29 -5.60 11.00 -0.31
CA ALA A 29 -6.14 12.24 0.27
C ALA A 29 -5.27 13.47 -0.04
N SER A 30 -3.94 13.29 -0.07
CA SER A 30 -3.00 14.38 -0.38
C SER A 30 -3.06 14.77 -1.86
N MET A 31 -3.13 13.79 -2.77
CA MET A 31 -3.30 14.02 -4.20
C MET A 31 -4.63 14.74 -4.50
N GLN A 32 -5.71 14.36 -3.83
CA GLN A 32 -7.01 15.04 -3.98
C GLN A 32 -6.93 16.53 -3.57
N ARG A 33 -6.19 16.85 -2.50
CA ARG A 33 -5.97 18.25 -2.10
C ARG A 33 -5.17 19.03 -3.13
N ILE A 34 -4.07 18.46 -3.62
CA ILE A 34 -3.26 19.10 -4.68
C ILE A 34 -4.11 19.34 -5.92
N GLN A 35 -4.95 18.37 -6.31
CA GLN A 35 -5.83 18.50 -7.45
C GLN A 35 -6.91 19.59 -7.25
N LEU A 36 -7.43 19.74 -6.03
CA LEU A 36 -8.33 20.83 -5.67
C LEU A 36 -7.62 22.19 -5.83
N GLU A 37 -6.42 22.34 -5.26
CA GLU A 37 -5.63 23.57 -5.34
C GLU A 37 -5.29 23.93 -6.79
N LEU A 38 -4.86 22.95 -7.60
CA LEU A 38 -4.62 23.15 -9.03
C LEU A 38 -5.89 23.56 -9.78
N SER A 39 -7.05 23.01 -9.42
CA SER A 39 -8.33 23.42 -10.00
C SER A 39 -8.67 24.87 -9.65
N THR A 40 -8.38 25.32 -8.43
CA THR A 40 -8.58 26.72 -8.02
C THR A 40 -7.65 27.66 -8.79
N LEU A 41 -6.38 27.27 -8.98
CA LEU A 41 -5.42 28.07 -9.76
C LEU A 41 -5.78 28.15 -11.25
N ASN A 42 -6.55 27.19 -11.75
CA ASN A 42 -7.03 27.16 -13.13
C ASN A 42 -8.40 27.86 -13.30
N ASP A 43 -8.94 28.48 -12.23
CA ASP A 43 -10.17 29.25 -12.30
C ASP A 43 -9.96 30.48 -13.20
N PRO A 44 -10.82 30.71 -14.22
CA PRO A 44 -10.73 31.88 -15.08
C PRO A 44 -10.71 33.21 -14.32
N SER A 45 -11.40 33.29 -13.18
CA SER A 45 -11.45 34.46 -12.32
C SER A 45 -10.07 34.80 -11.75
N PHE A 46 -9.35 33.77 -11.27
CA PHE A 46 -7.98 33.90 -10.79
C PHE A 46 -6.99 34.20 -11.91
N GLN A 47 -7.18 33.56 -13.07
CA GLN A 47 -6.32 33.77 -14.25
C GLN A 47 -6.44 35.18 -14.84
N ASN A 48 -7.61 35.82 -14.72
CA ASN A 48 -7.85 37.18 -15.20
C ASN A 48 -7.19 38.26 -14.32
N GLU A 49 -6.79 37.94 -13.09
CA GLU A 49 -6.08 38.85 -12.19
C GLU A 49 -4.56 38.87 -12.44
N LEU A 50 -4.06 37.91 -13.22
CA LEU A 50 -2.64 37.78 -13.55
C LEU A 50 -2.27 38.60 -14.80
N SER A 51 -1.02 39.07 -14.85
CA SER A 51 -0.48 39.61 -16.10
C SER A 51 -0.36 38.51 -17.16
N ALA A 52 -0.28 38.87 -18.44
CA ALA A 52 -0.21 37.89 -19.53
C ALA A 52 0.98 36.91 -19.37
N GLU A 53 2.14 37.40 -18.93
CA GLU A 53 3.33 36.57 -18.71
C GLU A 53 3.17 35.65 -17.49
N GLN A 54 2.55 36.16 -16.41
CA GLN A 54 2.23 35.37 -15.22
C GLN A 54 1.20 34.27 -15.51
N ALA A 55 0.18 34.58 -16.33
CA ALA A 55 -0.84 33.62 -16.73
C ALA A 55 -0.24 32.47 -17.56
N ILE A 56 0.67 32.78 -18.49
CA ILE A 56 1.39 31.76 -19.28
C ILE A 56 2.22 30.86 -18.35
N SER A 57 3.05 31.48 -17.49
CA SER A 57 3.89 30.72 -16.55
C SER A 57 3.06 29.88 -15.57
N ALA A 58 1.94 30.39 -15.07
CA ALA A 58 1.02 29.66 -14.21
C ALA A 58 0.40 28.45 -14.93
N ARG A 59 -0.02 28.60 -16.20
CA ARG A 59 -0.58 27.48 -16.99
C ARG A 59 0.46 26.39 -17.24
N GLU A 60 1.70 26.77 -17.57
CA GLU A 60 2.80 25.81 -17.72
C GLU A 60 3.09 25.08 -16.42
N ALA A 61 3.16 25.80 -15.30
CA ALA A 61 3.37 25.19 -13.98
C ALA A 61 2.23 24.23 -13.59
N ILE A 62 0.97 24.62 -13.83
CA ILE A 62 -0.21 23.77 -13.59
C ILE A 62 -0.16 22.52 -14.48
N SER A 63 0.17 22.67 -15.76
CA SER A 63 0.32 21.55 -16.70
C SER A 63 1.38 20.56 -16.23
N ASN A 64 2.58 21.06 -15.90
CA ASN A 64 3.68 20.24 -15.39
C ASN A 64 3.29 19.52 -14.09
N MET A 65 2.60 20.21 -13.17
CA MET A 65 2.16 19.61 -11.91
C MET A 65 1.12 18.50 -12.15
N ASN A 66 0.20 18.68 -13.10
CA ASN A 66 -0.77 17.65 -13.48
C ASN A 66 -0.08 16.40 -14.06
N GLU A 67 0.94 16.57 -14.91
CA GLU A 67 1.73 15.46 -15.45
C GLU A 67 2.47 14.70 -14.35
N VAL A 68 3.18 15.42 -13.47
CA VAL A 68 3.90 14.82 -12.34
C VAL A 68 2.94 14.07 -11.41
N MET A 69 1.76 14.62 -11.16
CA MET A 69 0.74 13.98 -10.33
C MET A 69 0.16 12.73 -11.00
N GLY A 70 0.02 12.73 -12.33
CA GLY A 70 -0.34 11.54 -13.10
C GLY A 70 0.68 10.41 -12.92
N VAL A 71 1.97 10.71 -13.09
CA VAL A 71 3.06 9.74 -12.90
C VAL A 71 3.11 9.22 -11.46
N LEU A 72 2.93 10.11 -10.49
CA LEU A 72 2.89 9.73 -9.07
C LEU A 72 1.73 8.78 -8.78
N LYS A 73 0.54 9.07 -9.31
CA LYS A 73 -0.64 8.22 -9.16
C LYS A 73 -0.42 6.83 -9.76
N GLU A 74 0.11 6.75 -10.97
CA GLU A 74 0.42 5.48 -11.63
C GLU A 74 1.45 4.66 -10.84
N THR A 75 2.48 5.33 -10.32
CA THR A 75 3.53 4.71 -9.49
C THR A 75 2.95 4.15 -8.19
N LEU A 76 2.10 4.92 -7.52
CA LEU A 76 1.41 4.50 -6.29
C LEU A 76 0.45 3.33 -6.56
N MET A 77 -0.32 3.38 -7.65
CA MET A 77 -1.20 2.27 -8.05
C MET A 77 -0.40 1.00 -8.34
N SER A 78 0.68 1.10 -9.11
CA SER A 78 1.54 -0.04 -9.45
C SER A 78 2.19 -0.65 -8.20
N THR A 79 2.61 0.21 -7.27
CA THR A 79 3.18 -0.19 -5.98
C THR A 79 2.13 -0.88 -5.12
N ASN A 80 0.90 -0.36 -5.06
CA ASN A 80 -0.18 -1.00 -4.31
C ASN A 80 -0.52 -2.38 -4.89
N ILE A 81 -0.62 -2.52 -6.21
CA ILE A 81 -0.84 -3.81 -6.88
C ILE A 81 0.28 -4.79 -6.56
N PHE A 82 1.54 -4.33 -6.60
CA PHE A 82 2.70 -5.16 -6.26
C PHE A 82 2.65 -5.63 -4.81
N ILE A 83 2.36 -4.72 -3.88
CA ILE A 83 2.27 -5.01 -2.44
C ILE A 83 1.12 -5.97 -2.17
N GLU A 84 -0.07 -5.74 -2.72
CA GLU A 84 -1.21 -6.65 -2.59
C GLU A 84 -0.87 -8.03 -3.16
N GLY A 85 -0.27 -8.11 -4.35
CA GLY A 85 0.11 -9.40 -4.95
C GLY A 85 1.16 -10.18 -4.15
N LYS A 86 2.14 -9.49 -3.54
CA LYS A 86 3.19 -10.15 -2.74
C LYS A 86 2.77 -10.45 -1.31
N LEU A 87 2.09 -9.52 -0.66
CA LEU A 87 1.69 -9.65 0.74
C LEU A 87 0.42 -10.48 0.91
N ALA A 88 -0.53 -10.48 -0.03
CA ALA A 88 -1.68 -11.39 0.04
C ALA A 88 -1.24 -12.86 -0.02
N GLY A 89 -0.30 -13.19 -0.92
CA GLY A 89 0.28 -14.53 -1.00
C GLY A 89 1.06 -14.91 0.27
N ALA A 90 1.80 -13.97 0.84
CA ALA A 90 2.55 -14.20 2.07
C ALA A 90 1.63 -14.34 3.31
N ALA A 91 0.54 -13.57 3.38
CA ALA A 91 -0.47 -13.67 4.43
C ALA A 91 -1.29 -14.98 4.34
N GLN A 92 -1.57 -15.46 3.13
CA GLN A 92 -2.23 -16.77 2.93
C GLN A 92 -1.33 -17.92 3.38
N LEU A 93 -0.07 -17.94 2.93
CA LEU A 93 0.94 -18.93 3.35
C LEU A 93 1.19 -18.93 4.86
N ALA A 94 1.07 -17.76 5.48
CA ALA A 94 1.20 -17.62 6.91
C ALA A 94 0.04 -18.27 7.69
N ARG A 95 -1.20 -18.05 7.24
CA ARG A 95 -2.40 -18.67 7.83
C ARG A 95 -2.35 -20.19 7.70
N ASP A 96 -2.00 -20.70 6.52
CA ASP A 96 -1.89 -22.14 6.28
C ASP A 96 -0.83 -22.79 7.18
N LYS A 97 0.33 -22.14 7.38
CA LYS A 97 1.36 -22.65 8.30
C LYS A 97 0.92 -22.64 9.77
N GLN A 98 0.11 -21.66 10.17
CA GLN A 98 -0.39 -21.55 11.55
C GLN A 98 -1.47 -22.60 11.85
N GLU A 99 -2.34 -22.91 10.89
CA GLU A 99 -3.32 -23.99 10.99
C GLU A 99 -2.65 -25.38 11.08
N VAL A 100 -1.61 -25.62 10.28
CA VAL A 100 -0.85 -26.88 10.33
C VAL A 100 -0.14 -27.06 11.68
N SER A 101 0.45 -25.99 12.25
CA SER A 101 1.07 -26.03 13.59
C SER A 101 0.06 -26.34 14.69
N SER A 102 -1.12 -25.70 14.65
CA SER A 102 -2.14 -25.88 15.68
C SER A 102 -2.83 -27.26 15.64
N THR A 103 -2.80 -27.93 14.49
CA THR A 103 -3.32 -29.30 14.33
C THR A 103 -2.31 -30.34 14.85
N ALA A 104 -1.01 -30.12 14.63
CA ALA A 104 0.06 -30.97 15.14
C ALA A 104 0.15 -30.95 16.68
N ASP A 105 -0.01 -29.79 17.31
CA ASP A 105 0.02 -29.67 18.78
C ASP A 105 -1.15 -30.40 19.44
N LYS A 106 -2.36 -30.32 18.87
CA LYS A 106 -3.54 -31.05 19.36
C LYS A 106 -3.37 -32.57 19.25
N PHE A 107 -2.76 -33.05 18.17
CA PHE A 107 -2.49 -34.47 17.99
C PHE A 107 -1.44 -34.99 18.98
N SER A 108 -0.40 -34.20 19.27
CA SER A 108 0.60 -34.57 20.29
C SER A 108 -0.01 -34.65 21.70
N GLY A 109 -0.90 -33.72 22.05
CA GLY A 109 -1.61 -33.71 23.33
C GLY A 109 -2.54 -34.92 23.50
N PHE A 110 -3.18 -35.35 22.42
CA PHE A 110 -4.03 -36.54 22.41
C PHE A 110 -3.23 -37.84 22.65
N ILE A 111 -2.08 -38.00 21.98
CA ILE A 111 -1.20 -39.16 22.18
C ILE A 111 -0.63 -39.20 23.61
N LYS A 112 -0.27 -38.03 24.18
CA LYS A 112 0.23 -37.93 25.55
C LYS A 112 -0.83 -38.34 26.58
N HIS A 113 -2.10 -37.97 26.36
CA HIS A 113 -3.21 -38.39 27.21
C HIS A 113 -3.54 -39.88 27.11
N MET A 114 -3.28 -40.51 25.97
CA MET A 114 -3.52 -41.93 25.75
C MET A 114 -2.47 -42.84 26.43
N ASN A 115 -1.23 -42.37 26.55
CA ASN A 115 -0.14 -43.13 27.19
C ASN A 115 -0.09 -43.00 28.72
N LEU A 116 -0.94 -42.17 29.34
CA LEU A 116 -1.05 -42.01 30.80
C LEU A 116 -2.12 -42.91 31.44
N LYS A 117 -2.79 -43.76 30.64
CA LYS A 117 -3.87 -44.67 31.10
C LYS A 117 -3.48 -46.16 31.07
N LYS A 118 -2.20 -46.50 30.95
CA LYS A 118 -1.67 -47.85 31.20
C LYS A 118 -0.78 -47.82 32.43
#